data_AF-A0A4S9WDE5-F1
#
_entry.id   AF-A0A4S9WDE5-F1
#
_cell.length_a   1.000
_cell.length_b   1.000
_cell.length_c   1.000
_cell.angle_alpha   90.00
_cell.angle_beta   90.00
_cell.angle_gamma   90.00
#
_symmetry.space_group_name_H-M   'P 1'
#
loop_
_entity.id
_entity.type
_entity.pdbx_description
1 polymer ?
#
loop_
_entity_poly.entity_id
_entity_poly.type
_entity_poly.pdbx_seq_one_letter_code
_entity_poly.pdbx_strand_id
1 'polypeptide(L)'
;MANNGSIKYCVNWNNTETVTSPQRVLIARALQKSMQEWVDVLVGFDGFPLTTVDVNVVSYAAKSVNQIQGDTTGLDINTVTQNSKGEPECDPRCYRTKYLDSKTGMSECPGGDKSSYDMVLRLETMPTYPGINILGIATKDWQRMHPGYFLSHANDEEMFVLRHEIGHSFGLLDFPDGPIGNQGGFLMIRPDYIIHVAEFDAWMLRDWWRKTKAHRNW
;
A
#
# COMPACT_ATOMS: atom_id res chain seq x y z
N MET A 1 -8.16 -11.29 -8.06
CA MET A 1 -6.92 -11.10 -7.27
C MET A 1 -6.06 -12.34 -7.44
N ALA A 2 -4.82 -12.19 -7.87
CA ALA A 2 -3.87 -13.32 -7.87
C ALA A 2 -3.40 -13.57 -6.41
N ASN A 3 -2.95 -14.79 -6.10
CA ASN A 3 -2.53 -15.28 -4.76
C ASN A 3 -3.66 -15.55 -3.74
N ASN A 4 -4.88 -15.90 -4.17
CA ASN A 4 -5.92 -16.43 -3.27
C ASN A 4 -6.16 -15.59 -1.99
N GLY A 5 -6.14 -14.26 -2.12
CA GLY A 5 -6.31 -13.34 -0.99
C GLY A 5 -5.03 -12.90 -0.30
N SER A 6 -3.84 -13.15 -0.85
CA SER A 6 -2.60 -12.57 -0.32
C SER A 6 -2.05 -11.41 -1.18
N ILE A 7 -1.52 -10.38 -0.51
CA ILE A 7 -0.84 -9.24 -1.12
C ILE A 7 0.58 -9.16 -0.54
N LYS A 8 1.58 -9.17 -1.41
CA LYS A 8 2.99 -9.01 -1.03
C LYS A 8 3.42 -7.54 -1.18
N TYR A 9 4.01 -6.96 -0.14
CA TYR A 9 4.54 -5.61 -0.13
C TYR A 9 6.06 -5.61 -0.20
N CYS A 10 6.60 -4.68 -0.99
CA CYS A 10 7.95 -4.18 -0.82
C CYS A 10 7.93 -2.84 -0.08
N VAL A 11 8.77 -2.66 0.92
CA VAL A 11 8.92 -1.38 1.63
C VAL A 11 10.15 -0.63 1.10
N ASN A 12 9.90 0.50 0.46
CA ASN A 12 10.95 1.40 0.00
C ASN A 12 11.34 2.36 1.12
N TRP A 13 12.40 2.01 1.85
CA TRP A 13 12.94 2.79 2.97
C TRP A 13 13.97 3.81 2.48
N ASN A 14 13.49 4.91 1.88
CA ASN A 14 14.31 6.03 1.46
C ASN A 14 14.44 7.06 2.60
N ASN A 15 15.15 6.66 3.65
CA ASN A 15 15.45 7.47 4.82
C ASN A 15 16.96 7.37 5.15
N THR A 16 17.50 8.32 5.91
CA THR A 16 18.85 8.24 6.50
C THR A 16 18.88 7.39 7.77
N GLU A 17 17.77 7.30 8.49
CA GLU A 17 17.64 6.51 9.71
C GLU A 17 17.51 5.02 9.42
N THR A 18 17.66 4.20 10.47
CA THR A 18 17.45 2.75 10.43
C THR A 18 16.00 2.40 10.77
N VAL A 19 15.48 1.31 10.21
CA VAL A 19 14.23 0.68 10.66
C VAL A 19 14.55 -0.54 11.54
N THR A 20 14.10 -0.48 12.79
CA THR A 20 14.28 -1.54 13.78
C THR A 20 13.34 -2.71 13.53
N SER A 21 13.67 -3.91 14.04
CA SER A 21 12.77 -5.07 13.96
C SER A 21 11.36 -4.80 14.54
N PRO A 22 11.20 -4.16 15.71
CA PRO A 22 9.87 -3.77 16.20
C PRO A 22 9.13 -2.81 15.27
N GLN A 23 9.82 -1.83 14.67
CA GLN A 23 9.20 -0.93 13.69
C GLN A 23 8.76 -1.67 12.42
N ARG A 24 9.52 -2.68 11.96
CA ARG A 24 9.09 -3.52 10.83
C ARG A 24 7.82 -4.32 11.13
N VAL A 25 7.69 -4.83 12.36
CA VAL A 25 6.45 -5.48 12.82
C VAL A 25 5.28 -4.50 12.81
N LEU A 26 5.50 -3.26 13.25
CA LEU A 26 4.48 -2.20 13.18
C LEU A 26 4.08 -1.87 11.73
N ILE A 27 5.04 -1.80 10.80
CA ILE A 27 4.78 -1.59 9.37
C ILE A 27 3.88 -2.69 8.80
N ALA A 28 4.24 -3.95 9.02
CA ALA A 28 3.44 -5.08 8.53
C ALA A 28 2.02 -5.07 9.13
N ARG A 29 1.90 -4.79 10.44
CA ARG A 29 0.61 -4.73 11.12
C ARG A 29 -0.29 -3.60 10.59
N ALA A 30 0.26 -2.41 10.40
CA ALA A 30 -0.49 -1.27 9.89
C ALA A 30 -1.00 -1.54 8.47
N LEU A 31 -0.16 -2.07 7.58
CA LEU A 31 -0.56 -2.48 6.24
C LEU A 31 -1.67 -3.54 6.26
N GLN A 32 -1.51 -4.58 7.08
CA GLN A 32 -2.51 -5.64 7.26
C GLN A 32 -3.85 -5.08 7.73
N LYS A 33 -3.84 -4.26 8.79
CA LYS A 33 -5.06 -3.68 9.37
C LYS A 33 -5.76 -2.78 8.35
N SER A 34 -5.05 -1.82 7.78
CA SER A 34 -5.64 -0.84 6.86
C SER A 34 -6.14 -1.48 5.56
N MET A 35 -5.47 -2.51 5.04
CA MET A 35 -5.97 -3.25 3.86
C MET A 35 -7.20 -4.09 4.21
N GLN A 36 -7.21 -4.75 5.37
CA GLN A 36 -8.36 -5.55 5.81
C GLN A 36 -9.60 -4.68 6.00
N GLU A 37 -9.47 -3.47 6.55
CA GLU A 37 -10.61 -2.52 6.68
C GLU A 37 -11.30 -2.24 5.33
N TRP A 38 -10.54 -2.13 4.24
CA TRP A 38 -11.12 -1.99 2.89
C TRP A 38 -11.69 -3.29 2.34
N VAL A 39 -11.08 -4.45 2.65
CA VAL A 39 -11.61 -5.75 2.22
C VAL A 39 -12.91 -6.08 2.93
N ASP A 40 -13.04 -5.72 4.21
CA ASP A 40 -14.22 -5.96 5.06
C ASP A 40 -15.49 -5.37 4.45
N VAL A 41 -15.41 -4.20 3.80
CA VAL A 41 -16.60 -3.58 3.20
C VAL A 41 -17.13 -4.34 1.97
N LEU A 42 -16.30 -5.22 1.38
CA LEU A 42 -16.68 -6.10 0.26
C LEU A 42 -17.12 -7.50 0.72
N VAL A 43 -16.85 -7.91 1.96
CA VAL A 43 -17.19 -9.24 2.46
C VAL A 43 -18.71 -9.45 2.40
N GLY A 44 -19.13 -10.53 1.73
CA GLY A 44 -20.54 -10.87 1.52
C GLY A 44 -21.27 -10.00 0.48
N PHE A 45 -20.61 -9.01 -0.11
CA PHE A 45 -21.20 -8.15 -1.13
C PHE A 45 -21.06 -8.75 -2.53
N ASP A 46 -22.18 -8.91 -3.25
CA ASP A 46 -22.24 -9.29 -4.68
C ASP A 46 -21.27 -10.42 -5.08
N GLY A 47 -21.22 -11.48 -4.28
CA GLY A 47 -20.38 -12.66 -4.54
C GLY A 47 -18.87 -12.41 -4.50
N PHE A 48 -18.41 -11.34 -3.81
CA PHE A 48 -16.99 -11.11 -3.60
C PHE A 48 -16.33 -12.33 -2.94
N PRO A 49 -15.21 -12.85 -3.50
CA PRO A 49 -14.74 -14.20 -3.18
C PRO A 49 -13.89 -14.28 -1.90
N LEU A 50 -13.49 -13.16 -1.31
CA LEU A 50 -12.62 -13.14 -0.14
C LEU A 50 -13.38 -12.73 1.11
N THR A 51 -13.00 -13.34 2.23
CA THR A 51 -13.41 -12.92 3.58
C THR A 51 -12.28 -12.23 4.33
N THR A 52 -11.03 -12.52 3.95
CA THR A 52 -9.81 -11.98 4.56
C THR A 52 -8.78 -11.70 3.49
N VAL A 53 -7.80 -10.87 3.85
CA VAL A 53 -6.60 -10.62 3.04
C VAL A 53 -5.35 -10.82 3.88
N ASP A 54 -4.36 -11.52 3.34
CA ASP A 54 -3.07 -11.74 3.99
C ASP A 54 -2.02 -10.80 3.40
N VAL A 55 -1.60 -9.81 4.17
CA VAL A 55 -0.60 -8.81 3.77
C VAL A 55 0.77 -9.21 4.30
N ASN A 56 1.72 -9.41 3.38
CA ASN A 56 3.08 -9.86 3.68
C ASN A 56 4.11 -8.84 3.23
N VAL A 57 4.91 -8.30 4.14
CA VAL A 57 6.11 -7.53 3.76
C VAL A 57 7.23 -8.53 3.46
N VAL A 58 7.58 -8.67 2.18
CA VAL A 58 8.55 -9.69 1.71
C VAL A 58 9.91 -9.11 1.37
N SER A 59 9.98 -7.80 1.13
CA SER A 59 11.22 -7.14 0.73
C SER A 59 11.31 -5.71 1.21
N TYR A 60 12.55 -5.24 1.32
CA TYR A 60 12.90 -3.86 1.61
C TYR A 60 13.87 -3.35 0.56
N ALA A 61 13.72 -2.09 0.17
CA ALA A 61 14.76 -1.35 -0.53
C ALA A 61 15.34 -0.28 0.38
N ALA A 62 16.66 -0.21 0.49
CA ALA A 62 17.37 0.73 1.37
C ALA A 62 18.74 1.10 0.79
N LYS A 63 19.38 2.15 1.31
CA LYS A 63 20.74 2.55 0.87
C LYS A 63 21.80 1.56 1.34
N SER A 64 21.53 0.85 2.44
CA SER A 64 22.42 -0.15 3.02
C SER A 64 21.61 -1.20 3.78
N VAL A 65 22.09 -2.45 3.77
CA VAL A 65 21.53 -3.55 4.56
C VAL A 65 21.51 -3.21 6.05
N ASN A 66 22.48 -2.43 6.53
CA ASN A 66 22.57 -2.00 7.93
C ASN A 66 21.41 -1.09 8.37
N GLN A 67 20.64 -0.52 7.44
CA GLN A 67 19.44 0.23 7.78
C GLN A 67 18.29 -0.68 8.21
N ILE A 68 18.29 -1.95 7.80
CA ILE A 68 17.25 -2.92 8.14
C ILE A 68 17.74 -3.76 9.32
N GLN A 69 17.40 -3.35 10.53
CA GLN A 69 17.97 -3.95 11.74
C GLN A 69 17.19 -5.19 12.23
N GLY A 70 17.89 -6.00 13.03
CA GLY A 70 17.39 -7.23 13.63
C GLY A 70 17.41 -8.42 12.66
N ASP A 71 16.61 -9.44 12.94
CA ASP A 71 16.53 -10.62 12.07
C ASP A 71 15.82 -10.31 10.75
N THR A 72 16.53 -10.50 9.65
CA THR A 72 16.05 -10.28 8.28
C THR A 72 15.85 -11.59 7.52
N THR A 73 15.87 -12.73 8.22
CA THR A 73 15.59 -14.05 7.64
C THR A 73 14.27 -14.04 6.89
N GLY A 74 14.30 -14.42 5.62
CA GLY A 74 13.13 -14.46 4.74
C GLY A 74 12.78 -13.13 4.07
N LEU A 75 13.50 -12.05 4.34
CA LEU A 75 13.37 -10.79 3.60
C LEU A 75 14.40 -10.68 2.50
N ASP A 76 13.97 -10.18 1.35
CA ASP A 76 14.88 -9.70 0.31
C ASP A 76 15.22 -8.23 0.54
N ILE A 77 16.50 -7.90 0.67
CA ILE A 77 16.96 -6.53 0.92
C ILE A 77 17.70 -6.03 -0.32
N ASN A 78 17.02 -5.18 -1.09
CA ASN A 78 17.59 -4.57 -2.25
C ASN A 78 18.36 -3.29 -1.88
N THR A 79 19.66 -3.28 -2.15
CA THR A 79 20.51 -2.09 -2.01
C THR A 79 21.20 -1.68 -3.29
N VAL A 80 20.92 -2.37 -4.41
CA VAL A 80 21.62 -2.19 -5.68
C VAL A 80 20.79 -1.45 -6.71
N THR A 81 19.46 -1.56 -6.65
CA THR A 81 18.58 -0.78 -7.54
C THR A 81 18.34 0.60 -6.97
N GLN A 82 18.50 1.59 -7.83
CA GLN A 82 18.14 2.97 -7.56
C GLN A 82 17.21 3.49 -8.63
N ASN A 83 16.32 4.41 -8.25
CA ASN A 83 15.49 5.14 -9.19
C ASN A 83 16.33 6.19 -9.95
N SER A 84 15.70 6.93 -10.87
CA SER A 84 16.37 7.98 -11.65
C SER A 84 16.97 9.13 -10.83
N LYS A 85 16.66 9.22 -9.53
CA LYS A 85 17.19 10.21 -8.58
C LYS A 85 18.30 9.64 -7.68
N GLY A 86 18.71 8.38 -7.89
CA GLY A 86 19.71 7.71 -7.05
C GLY A 86 19.18 7.25 -5.69
N GLU A 87 17.86 7.25 -5.49
CA GLU A 87 17.23 6.78 -4.25
C GLU A 87 17.00 5.27 -4.32
N PRO A 88 17.06 4.54 -3.19
CA PRO A 88 16.74 3.12 -3.18
C PRO A 88 15.37 2.86 -3.80
N GLU A 89 15.28 1.80 -4.60
CA GLU A 89 14.04 1.39 -5.25
C GLU A 89 13.81 -0.12 -5.06
N CYS A 90 12.58 -0.51 -4.72
CA CYS A 90 12.14 -1.90 -4.81
C CYS A 90 12.45 -2.46 -6.21
N ASP A 91 13.08 -3.64 -6.30
CA ASP A 91 13.59 -4.13 -7.59
C ASP A 91 12.44 -4.25 -8.61
N PRO A 92 12.43 -3.43 -9.66
CA PRO A 92 11.33 -3.40 -10.60
C PRO A 92 11.22 -4.71 -11.38
N ARG A 93 12.22 -5.59 -11.37
CA ARG A 93 12.16 -6.97 -11.92
C ARG A 93 11.36 -7.91 -11.03
N CYS A 94 11.05 -7.54 -9.80
CA CYS A 94 10.24 -8.36 -8.87
C CYS A 94 8.78 -7.89 -8.78
N TYR A 95 8.41 -6.85 -9.52
CA TYR A 95 7.04 -6.35 -9.52
C TYR A 95 6.10 -7.30 -10.28
N ARG A 96 5.17 -7.97 -9.56
CA ARG A 96 4.35 -9.08 -10.10
C ARG A 96 3.51 -8.67 -11.30
N THR A 97 3.02 -7.44 -11.34
CA THR A 97 2.18 -6.94 -12.45
C THR A 97 2.88 -7.05 -13.81
N LYS A 98 4.22 -7.02 -13.85
CA LYS A 98 4.99 -7.23 -15.10
C LYS A 98 4.89 -8.65 -15.65
N TYR A 99 4.49 -9.61 -14.82
CA TYR A 99 4.52 -11.04 -15.12
C TYR A 99 3.13 -11.66 -15.24
N LEU A 100 2.05 -10.89 -15.16
CA LEU A 100 0.67 -11.41 -15.23
C LEU A 100 0.41 -12.22 -16.50
N ASP A 101 1.00 -11.82 -17.63
CA ASP A 101 0.90 -12.50 -18.92
C ASP A 101 2.21 -13.21 -19.33
N SER A 102 3.17 -13.33 -18.41
CA SER A 102 4.50 -13.88 -18.73
C SER A 102 4.46 -15.41 -18.89
N LYS A 103 4.99 -15.89 -20.01
CA LYS A 103 5.21 -17.33 -20.26
C LYS A 103 6.47 -17.88 -19.58
N THR A 104 7.44 -17.02 -19.31
CA THR A 104 8.72 -17.37 -18.67
C THR A 104 8.67 -17.17 -17.15
N GLY A 105 7.53 -16.70 -16.61
CA GLY A 105 7.37 -16.39 -15.20
C GLY A 105 8.30 -15.27 -14.76
N MET A 106 8.74 -15.32 -13.50
CA MET A 106 9.53 -14.29 -12.83
C MET A 106 11.05 -14.54 -12.90
N SER A 107 11.55 -15.03 -14.04
CA SER A 107 12.97 -15.42 -14.19
C SER A 107 13.97 -14.26 -14.00
N GLU A 108 13.51 -13.02 -14.14
CA GLU A 108 14.33 -11.81 -13.98
C GLU A 108 14.37 -11.30 -12.54
N CYS A 109 13.45 -11.73 -11.68
CA CYS A 109 13.44 -11.38 -10.26
C CYS A 109 14.51 -12.22 -9.54
N PRO A 110 15.55 -11.61 -8.94
CA PRO A 110 16.65 -12.36 -8.33
C PRO A 110 16.21 -13.39 -7.28
N GLY A 111 15.20 -13.07 -6.46
CA GLY A 111 14.62 -14.00 -5.48
C GLY A 111 13.34 -14.71 -5.94
N GLY A 112 13.01 -14.62 -7.24
CA GLY A 112 11.85 -15.27 -7.86
C GLY A 112 10.53 -14.90 -7.16
N ASP A 113 9.62 -15.87 -7.03
CA ASP A 113 8.32 -15.61 -6.40
C ASP A 113 8.44 -15.26 -4.90
N LYS A 114 9.50 -15.67 -4.20
CA LYS A 114 9.65 -15.32 -2.77
C LYS A 114 9.86 -13.83 -2.57
N SER A 115 10.55 -13.18 -3.50
CA SER A 115 10.80 -11.74 -3.51
C SER A 115 9.79 -10.94 -4.34
N SER A 116 8.84 -11.62 -4.98
CA SER A 116 7.81 -10.95 -5.78
C SER A 116 6.92 -10.08 -4.93
N TYR A 117 6.55 -8.91 -5.42
CA TYR A 117 5.65 -8.01 -4.70
C TYR A 117 4.58 -7.41 -5.61
N ASP A 118 3.50 -7.01 -4.96
CA ASP A 118 2.26 -6.48 -5.54
C ASP A 118 2.13 -4.98 -5.35
N MET A 119 2.61 -4.50 -4.20
CA MET A 119 2.44 -3.13 -3.78
C MET A 119 3.76 -2.60 -3.23
N VAL A 120 3.97 -1.30 -3.36
CA VAL A 120 5.12 -0.62 -2.74
C VAL A 120 4.63 0.35 -1.68
N LEU A 121 5.15 0.21 -0.47
CA LEU A 121 5.04 1.25 0.55
C LEU A 121 6.34 2.07 0.55
N ARG A 122 6.25 3.34 0.13
CA ARG A 122 7.36 4.29 0.14
C ARG A 122 7.34 5.08 1.44
N LEU A 123 8.33 4.84 2.29
CA LEU A 123 8.55 5.57 3.53
C LEU A 123 9.73 6.51 3.33
N GLU A 124 9.41 7.75 2.99
CA GLU A 124 10.39 8.75 2.57
C GLU A 124 9.93 10.17 2.91
N THR A 125 10.85 11.14 2.81
CA THR A 125 10.50 12.56 2.99
C THR A 125 9.45 12.98 1.95
N MET A 126 8.38 13.62 2.40
CA MET A 126 7.31 14.11 1.53
C MET A 126 7.72 15.43 0.85
N PRO A 127 7.30 15.65 -0.41
CA PRO A 127 7.54 16.93 -1.07
C PRO A 127 6.81 18.05 -0.31
N THR A 128 7.49 19.17 -0.11
CA THR A 128 6.92 20.37 0.53
C THR A 128 6.60 21.41 -0.52
N TYR A 129 5.37 21.93 -0.52
CA TYR A 129 4.96 23.04 -1.37
C TYR A 129 4.46 24.20 -0.49
N PRO A 130 4.78 25.46 -0.83
CA PRO A 130 4.28 26.61 -0.07
C PRO A 130 2.74 26.58 0.06
N GLY A 131 2.25 26.56 1.31
CA GLY A 131 0.81 26.57 1.62
C GLY A 131 0.09 25.22 1.44
N ILE A 132 0.79 24.12 1.13
CA ILE A 132 0.19 22.79 0.98
C ILE A 132 0.91 21.80 1.88
N ASN A 133 0.15 21.16 2.78
CA ASN A 133 0.62 20.05 3.60
C ASN A 133 0.21 18.73 2.95
N ILE A 134 1.18 17.97 2.42
CA ILE A 134 0.93 16.65 1.81
C ILE A 134 1.34 15.58 2.82
N LEU A 135 0.35 14.88 3.35
CA LEU A 135 0.58 13.80 4.32
C LEU A 135 0.88 12.46 3.64
N GLY A 136 0.23 12.21 2.50
CA GLY A 136 0.40 11.01 1.68
C GLY A 136 0.18 11.29 0.20
N ILE A 137 0.68 10.38 -0.63
CA ILE A 137 0.42 10.31 -2.06
C ILE A 137 0.35 8.83 -2.42
N ALA A 138 -0.56 8.42 -3.30
CA ALA A 138 -0.58 7.06 -3.80
C ALA A 138 -0.94 6.98 -5.28
N THR A 139 -0.74 5.79 -5.81
CA THR A 139 -1.37 5.33 -7.04
C THR A 139 -2.01 3.98 -6.76
N LYS A 140 -2.55 3.35 -7.80
CA LYS A 140 -3.07 1.98 -7.70
C LYS A 140 -2.04 0.94 -7.23
N ASP A 141 -0.74 1.21 -7.36
CA ASP A 141 0.34 0.24 -7.16
C ASP A 141 1.29 0.58 -5.98
N TRP A 142 1.16 1.78 -5.40
CA TRP A 142 2.04 2.20 -4.31
C TRP A 142 1.43 3.30 -3.45
N GLN A 143 1.84 3.32 -2.18
CA GLN A 143 1.55 4.37 -1.21
C GLN A 143 2.85 5.06 -0.82
N ARG A 144 2.81 6.37 -0.55
CA ARG A 144 3.95 7.15 -0.10
C ARG A 144 3.52 8.04 1.05
N MET A 145 4.28 8.02 2.14
CA MET A 145 4.09 8.94 3.27
C MET A 145 5.37 9.09 4.08
N HIS A 146 5.37 10.08 4.97
CA HIS A 146 6.51 10.33 5.85
C HIS A 146 6.69 9.19 6.87
N PRO A 147 7.91 8.65 7.07
CA PRO A 147 8.16 7.55 8.00
C PRO A 147 7.81 7.92 9.45
N GLY A 148 8.05 9.17 9.86
CA GLY A 148 7.71 9.65 11.19
C GLY A 148 6.21 9.60 11.48
N TYR A 149 5.36 10.05 10.55
CA TYR A 149 3.91 9.92 10.66
C TYR A 149 3.48 8.45 10.68
N PHE A 150 4.04 7.64 9.77
CA PHE A 150 3.69 6.23 9.69
C PHE A 150 3.96 5.54 11.03
N LEU A 151 5.17 5.68 11.55
CA LEU A 151 5.59 4.98 12.77
C LEU A 151 4.90 5.51 14.03
N SER A 152 4.53 6.79 14.09
CA SER A 152 3.77 7.33 15.23
C SER A 152 2.35 6.78 15.29
N HIS A 153 1.74 6.48 14.15
CA HIS A 153 0.34 6.04 14.07
C HIS A 153 0.15 4.55 13.76
N ALA A 154 1.23 3.79 13.56
CA ALA A 154 1.16 2.39 13.11
C ALA A 154 0.36 1.44 14.03
N ASN A 155 0.05 1.87 15.26
CA ASN A 155 -0.70 1.09 16.23
C ASN A 155 -1.90 1.82 16.83
N ASP A 156 -2.31 2.96 16.28
CA ASP A 156 -3.46 3.71 16.77
C ASP A 156 -4.56 3.86 15.69
N GLU A 157 -5.63 4.56 16.06
CA GLU A 157 -6.78 4.81 15.18
C GLU A 157 -6.53 5.98 14.23
N GLU A 158 -5.46 6.74 14.38
CA GLU A 158 -5.12 7.93 13.60
C GLU A 158 -4.28 7.60 12.34
N MET A 159 -4.09 6.32 12.01
CA MET A 159 -3.47 5.84 10.75
C MET A 159 -4.34 6.10 9.49
N PHE A 160 -5.01 7.24 9.43
CA PHE A 160 -5.97 7.57 8.38
C PHE A 160 -5.32 7.85 7.04
N VAL A 161 -4.09 8.38 7.01
CA VAL A 161 -3.39 8.64 5.75
C VAL A 161 -3.15 7.33 5.02
N LEU A 162 -2.64 6.29 5.71
CA LEU A 162 -2.46 4.99 5.06
C LEU A 162 -3.77 4.38 4.60
N ARG A 163 -4.85 4.49 5.39
CA ARG A 163 -6.17 4.01 4.96
C ARG A 163 -6.61 4.74 3.69
N HIS A 164 -6.50 6.06 3.66
CA HIS A 164 -6.83 6.90 2.51
C HIS A 164 -6.00 6.49 1.28
N GLU A 165 -4.68 6.40 1.43
CA GLU A 165 -3.76 6.02 0.36
C GLU A 165 -4.00 4.59 -0.19
N ILE A 166 -4.50 3.67 0.65
CA ILE A 166 -4.93 2.34 0.20
C ILE A 166 -6.23 2.43 -0.61
N GLY A 167 -7.12 3.39 -0.35
CA GLY A 167 -8.31 3.62 -1.17
C GLY A 167 -7.98 3.82 -2.65
N HIS A 168 -6.88 4.54 -2.95
CA HIS A 168 -6.37 4.68 -4.32
C HIS A 168 -5.90 3.36 -4.94
N SER A 169 -5.50 2.36 -4.14
CA SER A 169 -5.18 1.00 -4.61
C SER A 169 -6.40 0.29 -5.22
N PHE A 170 -7.59 0.66 -4.75
CA PHE A 170 -8.86 0.20 -5.31
C PHE A 170 -9.40 1.11 -6.42
N GLY A 171 -8.64 2.14 -6.83
CA GLY A 171 -9.02 3.07 -7.89
C GLY A 171 -9.96 4.18 -7.45
N LEU A 172 -10.12 4.41 -6.14
CA LEU A 172 -10.87 5.56 -5.63
C LEU A 172 -10.07 6.85 -5.86
N LEU A 173 -10.77 7.95 -6.10
CA LEU A 173 -10.17 9.27 -6.37
C LEU A 173 -10.23 10.16 -5.12
N ASP A 174 -9.36 11.16 -5.08
CA ASP A 174 -9.45 12.26 -4.14
C ASP A 174 -10.68 13.12 -4.40
N PHE A 175 -11.26 13.66 -3.33
CA PHE A 175 -12.31 14.68 -3.39
C PHE A 175 -11.86 15.97 -2.68
N PRO A 176 -10.88 16.72 -3.24
CA PRO A 176 -10.28 17.88 -2.59
C PRO A 176 -11.23 19.09 -2.55
N ASP A 177 -12.19 19.15 -3.46
CA ASP A 177 -13.20 20.21 -3.56
C ASP A 177 -14.35 20.06 -2.55
N GLY A 178 -14.33 18.98 -1.76
CA GLY A 178 -15.26 18.75 -0.67
C GLY A 178 -16.39 17.76 -1.00
N PRO A 179 -17.52 17.84 -0.27
CA PRO A 179 -18.64 16.91 -0.38
C PRO A 179 -19.21 16.79 -1.81
N ILE A 180 -19.68 15.60 -2.17
CA ILE A 180 -20.39 15.37 -3.44
C ILE A 180 -21.90 15.42 -3.18
N GLY A 181 -22.54 16.52 -3.57
CA GLY A 181 -23.95 16.75 -3.25
C GLY A 181 -24.17 16.76 -1.74
N ASN A 182 -25.03 15.87 -1.24
CA ASN A 182 -25.29 15.73 0.21
C ASN A 182 -24.34 14.72 0.89
N GLN A 183 -23.40 14.13 0.16
CA GLN A 183 -22.46 13.14 0.70
C GLN A 183 -21.19 13.87 1.15
N GLY A 184 -21.05 14.04 2.46
CA GLY A 184 -19.81 14.45 3.11
C GLY A 184 -19.43 13.43 4.18
N GLY A 185 -18.25 13.57 4.79
CA GLY A 185 -17.85 12.71 5.89
C GLY A 185 -17.47 11.29 5.44
N PHE A 186 -16.56 11.19 4.49
CA PHE A 186 -15.95 9.92 4.06
C PHE A 186 -14.44 10.08 3.89
N LEU A 187 -13.69 8.98 3.99
CA LEU A 187 -12.23 8.95 4.07
C LEU A 187 -11.54 9.51 2.83
N MET A 188 -12.12 9.32 1.63
CA MET A 188 -11.55 9.84 0.38
C MET A 188 -11.77 11.36 0.17
N ILE A 189 -12.48 12.02 1.08
CA ILE A 189 -12.42 13.49 1.20
C ILE A 189 -11.14 13.87 1.94
N ARG A 190 -10.76 15.16 1.97
CA ARG A 190 -9.60 15.60 2.78
C ARG A 190 -9.69 14.97 4.20
N PRO A 191 -8.68 14.17 4.62
CA PRO A 191 -8.81 13.24 5.74
C PRO A 191 -8.91 13.89 7.14
N ASP A 192 -8.89 15.22 7.23
CA ASP A 192 -8.92 15.98 8.48
C ASP A 192 -10.20 15.81 9.31
N TYR A 193 -11.24 15.14 8.77
CA TYR A 193 -12.55 15.02 9.40
C TYR A 193 -13.01 13.57 9.63
N ILE A 194 -12.44 12.61 8.90
CA ILE A 194 -12.86 11.20 8.92
C ILE A 194 -11.64 10.33 8.85
N ILE A 195 -11.44 9.53 9.90
CA ILE A 195 -10.26 8.71 10.06
C ILE A 195 -10.51 7.23 9.75
N HIS A 196 -11.74 6.82 9.40
CA HIS A 196 -12.09 5.43 9.10
C HIS A 196 -12.79 5.31 7.74
N VAL A 197 -12.77 4.10 7.14
CA VAL A 197 -13.55 3.80 5.93
C VAL A 197 -15.05 3.98 6.24
N ALA A 198 -15.67 5.01 5.65
CA ALA A 198 -17.07 5.33 5.86
C ALA A 198 -17.97 4.63 4.84
N GLU A 199 -19.29 4.69 5.04
CA GLU A 199 -20.24 4.02 4.14
C GLU A 199 -20.18 4.57 2.70
N PHE A 200 -19.89 5.87 2.51
CA PHE A 200 -19.75 6.39 1.15
C PHE A 200 -18.48 5.86 0.45
N ASP A 201 -17.37 5.68 1.19
CA ASP A 201 -16.18 5.00 0.67
C ASP A 201 -16.49 3.55 0.27
N ALA A 202 -17.20 2.84 1.17
CA ALA A 202 -17.64 1.47 0.95
C ALA A 202 -18.56 1.36 -0.27
N TRP A 203 -19.51 2.29 -0.43
CA TRP A 203 -20.39 2.33 -1.59
C TRP A 203 -19.61 2.52 -2.89
N MET A 204 -18.63 3.43 -2.94
CA MET A 204 -17.79 3.63 -4.13
C MET A 204 -17.03 2.35 -4.49
N LEU A 205 -16.44 1.67 -3.48
CA LEU A 205 -15.71 0.43 -3.69
C LEU A 205 -16.63 -0.72 -4.14
N ARG A 206 -17.81 -0.84 -3.55
CA ARG A 206 -18.84 -1.82 -3.94
C ARG A 206 -19.33 -1.59 -5.37
N ASP A 207 -19.54 -0.34 -5.76
CA ASP A 207 -19.92 0.00 -7.14
C ASP A 207 -18.81 -0.35 -8.15
N TRP A 208 -17.56 -0.08 -7.80
CA TRP A 208 -16.41 -0.51 -8.59
C TRP A 208 -16.35 -2.03 -8.75
N TRP A 209 -16.56 -2.79 -7.66
CA TRP A 209 -16.58 -4.26 -7.69
C TRP A 209 -17.65 -4.77 -8.64
N ARG A 210 -18.91 -4.34 -8.45
CA ARG A 210 -20.05 -4.77 -9.27
C ARG A 210 -19.80 -4.53 -10.77
N LYS A 211 -19.26 -3.37 -11.12
CA LYS A 211 -18.92 -3.01 -12.52
C LYS A 211 -17.77 -3.85 -13.06
N THR A 212 -16.73 -4.06 -12.25
CA THR A 212 -15.56 -4.87 -12.64
C THR A 212 -15.94 -6.33 -12.85
N LYS A 213 -16.72 -6.91 -11.93
CA LYS A 213 -17.27 -8.26 -12.02
C LYS A 213 -18.06 -8.45 -13.32
N ALA A 214 -19.00 -7.55 -13.61
CA ALA A 214 -19.79 -7.59 -14.84
C ALA A 214 -18.91 -7.48 -16.10
N HIS A 215 -17.91 -6.59 -16.10
CA HIS A 215 -17.00 -6.44 -17.24
C HIS A 215 -16.09 -7.65 -17.45
N ARG A 216 -15.72 -8.35 -16.36
CA ARG A 216 -14.83 -9.52 -16.38
C ARG A 216 -15.57 -10.86 -16.51
N ASN A 217 -16.91 -10.85 -16.54
CA ASN A 217 -17.77 -12.03 -16.53
C ASN A 217 -17.46 -12.99 -15.35
N TRP A 218 -17.31 -12.41 -14.15
CA TRP A 218 -17.15 -13.15 -12.88
C TRP A 218 -18.49 -13.38 -12.18
#